data_AF-A0AAD2CPL2-F1
#
_entry.id   AF-A0AAD2CPL2-F1
#
_cell.length_a   1.000
_cell.length_b   1.000
_cell.length_c   1.000
_cell.angle_alpha   90.00
_cell.angle_beta   90.00
_cell.angle_gamma   90.00
#
_symmetry.space_group_name_H-M   'P 1'
#
loop_
_entity.id
_entity.type
_entity.pdbx_description
1 polymer ?
#
loop_
_entity_poly.entity_id
_entity_poly.type
_entity_poly.pdbx_seq_one_letter_code
_entity_poly.pdbx_strand_id
1 'polypeptide(L)'
;MLPLIRTTIMKKLEYPMALTTLNAQQWQDIMSPVLQVCLPKSGVCRNFPRLVVFAPVDYQGLGVPHPFGKQVYKHLEMILRHMSGGTKTGAYMDANLQAHQLETGTVGI
;
A
#
# COMPACT_ATOMS: atom_id res chain seq x y z
N MET A 1 15.56 10.66 10.77
CA MET A 1 14.69 10.89 9.59
C MET A 1 13.87 9.66 9.19
N LEU A 2 14.40 8.44 9.29
CA LEU A 2 13.63 7.18 9.10
C LEU A 2 12.28 7.11 9.83
N PRO A 3 12.13 7.51 11.11
CA PRO A 3 10.82 7.50 11.77
C PRO A 3 9.79 8.41 11.08
N LEU A 4 10.20 9.55 10.51
CA LEU A 4 9.31 10.49 9.81
C LEU A 4 8.75 9.90 8.51
N ILE A 5 9.52 9.05 7.83
CA ILE A 5 9.04 8.32 6.65
C ILE A 5 7.86 7.44 7.06
N ARG A 6 8.01 6.72 8.19
CA ARG A 6 7.00 5.80 8.70
C ARG A 6 5.75 6.52 9.22
N THR A 7 5.92 7.61 9.96
CA THR A 7 4.80 8.28 10.65
C THR A 7 4.07 9.31 9.79
N THR A 8 4.76 9.99 8.88
CA THR A 8 4.18 11.14 8.17
C THR A 8 3.99 10.82 6.69
N ILE A 9 5.06 10.46 5.98
CA ILE A 9 5.00 10.25 4.53
C ILE A 9 4.14 9.02 4.23
N MET A 10 4.39 7.91 4.92
CA MET A 10 3.63 6.68 4.71
C MET A 10 2.15 6.85 5.07
N LYS A 11 1.83 7.67 6.08
CA LYS A 11 0.43 7.97 6.47
C LYS A 11 -0.29 8.81 5.42
N LYS A 12 0.39 9.79 4.82
CA LYS A 12 -0.16 10.56 3.69
C LYS A 12 -0.42 9.69 2.46
N LEU A 13 0.44 8.71 2.20
CA LEU A 13 0.26 7.76 1.10
C LEU A 13 -0.82 6.69 1.41
N GLU A 14 -1.08 6.41 2.68
CA GLU A 14 -2.04 5.38 3.12
C GLU A 14 -3.50 5.74 2.78
N TYR A 15 -3.85 7.03 2.77
CA TYR A 15 -5.18 7.49 2.41
C TYR A 15 -5.53 7.21 0.93
N PRO A 16 -4.74 7.67 -0.07
CA PRO A 16 -5.04 7.38 -1.48
C PRO A 16 -4.87 5.90 -1.84
N MET A 17 -4.05 5.13 -1.11
CA MET A 17 -3.89 3.68 -1.33
C MET A 17 -5.20 2.91 -1.30
N ALA A 18 -6.21 3.36 -0.56
CA ALA A 18 -7.51 2.69 -0.51
C ALA A 18 -8.27 2.77 -1.85
N LEU A 19 -7.98 3.79 -2.66
CA LEU A 19 -8.70 4.13 -3.89
C LEU A 19 -7.89 3.86 -5.15
N THR A 20 -6.56 3.87 -5.07
CA THR A 20 -5.69 3.69 -6.23
C THR A 20 -5.22 2.25 -6.36
N THR A 21 -5.10 1.76 -7.59
CA THR A 21 -4.52 0.45 -7.92
C THR A 21 -3.20 0.64 -8.65
N LEU A 22 -2.12 0.91 -7.90
CA LEU A 22 -0.79 1.14 -8.46
C LEU A 22 0.04 -0.15 -8.52
N ASN A 23 0.80 -0.31 -9.59
CA ASN A 23 1.74 -1.42 -9.75
C ASN A 23 2.99 -1.22 -8.89
N ALA A 24 3.70 -2.33 -8.61
CA ALA A 24 4.94 -2.29 -7.84
C ALA A 24 6.00 -1.35 -8.45
N GLN A 25 6.11 -1.29 -9.78
CA GLN A 25 7.02 -0.38 -10.47
C GLN A 25 6.68 1.10 -10.24
N GLN A 26 5.40 1.46 -10.35
CA GLN A 26 4.92 2.83 -10.09
C GLN A 26 5.20 3.25 -8.64
N TRP A 27 5.06 2.33 -7.69
CA TRP A 27 5.44 2.59 -6.31
C TRP A 27 6.94 2.82 -6.12
N GLN A 28 7.79 2.11 -6.87
CA GLN A 28 9.23 2.36 -6.83
C GLN A 28 9.55 3.76 -7.33
N ASP A 29 8.88 4.22 -8.39
CA ASP A 29 9.06 5.56 -8.94
C ASP A 29 8.61 6.65 -7.95
N ILE A 30 7.47 6.45 -7.28
CA ILE A 30 6.95 7.35 -6.24
C ILE A 30 7.89 7.39 -5.02
N MET A 31 8.39 6.23 -4.60
CA MET A 31 9.20 6.10 -3.38
C MET A 31 10.67 6.47 -3.61
N SER A 32 11.16 6.41 -4.86
CA SER A 32 12.54 6.74 -5.22
C SER A 32 12.97 8.14 -4.75
N PRO A 33 12.29 9.25 -5.10
CA PRO A 33 12.69 10.59 -4.65
C PRO A 33 12.61 10.74 -3.13
N VAL A 34 11.62 10.10 -2.49
CA VAL A 34 11.48 10.11 -1.02
C VAL A 34 12.71 9.49 -0.36
N LEU A 35 13.13 8.31 -0.82
CA LEU A 35 14.28 7.61 -0.26
C LEU A 35 15.60 8.31 -0.59
N GLN A 36 15.73 8.88 -1.79
CA GLN A 36 16.93 9.63 -2.20
C GLN A 36 17.19 10.82 -1.26
N VAL A 37 16.14 11.46 -0.74
CA VAL A 37 16.26 12.58 0.21
C VAL A 37 16.37 12.11 1.66
N CYS A 38 15.61 11.09 2.05
CA CYS A 38 15.50 10.72 3.47
C CYS A 38 16.63 9.81 3.97
N LEU A 39 17.22 8.95 3.12
CA LEU A 39 18.34 8.09 3.48
C LEU A 39 19.61 8.87 3.91
N PRO A 40 20.12 9.82 3.13
CA PRO A 40 21.31 10.59 3.53
C PRO A 40 21.04 11.42 4.80
N LYS A 41 19.83 11.95 4.96
CA LYS A 41 19.42 12.65 6.20
C LYS A 41 19.33 11.73 7.42
N SER A 42 19.40 10.42 7.23
CA SER A 42 19.43 9.44 8.32
C SER A 42 20.81 8.80 8.51
N GLY A 43 21.85 9.29 7.83
CA GLY A 43 23.20 8.73 7.89
C GLY A 43 23.41 7.48 7.03
N VAL A 44 22.45 7.14 6.17
CA VAL A 44 22.53 5.97 5.27
C VAL A 44 22.90 6.42 3.86
N CYS A 45 23.70 5.63 3.15
CA CYS A 45 24.04 5.90 1.75
C CYS A 45 22.79 6.05 0.88
N ARG A 46 22.79 7.05 0.00
CA ARG A 46 21.69 7.31 -0.93
C ARG A 46 21.41 6.13 -1.88
N ASN A 47 22.46 5.40 -2.25
CA ASN A 47 22.42 4.23 -3.14
C ASN A 47 22.27 2.90 -2.38
N PHE A 48 21.88 2.96 -1.11
CA PHE A 48 21.71 1.74 -0.31
C PHE A 48 20.67 0.80 -0.95
N PRO A 49 20.90 -0.54 -0.96
CA PRO A 49 20.03 -1.50 -1.64
C PRO A 49 18.57 -1.37 -1.18
N ARG A 50 17.66 -1.12 -2.13
CA ARG A 50 16.23 -0.89 -1.84
C ARG A 50 15.59 -2.08 -1.13
N LEU A 51 16.02 -3.31 -1.44
CA LEU A 51 15.55 -4.52 -0.78
C LEU A 51 15.82 -4.50 0.73
N VAL A 52 17.00 -4.04 1.15
CA VAL A 52 17.38 -3.93 2.58
C VAL A 52 16.68 -2.73 3.24
N VAL A 53 16.36 -1.67 2.48
CA VAL A 53 15.55 -0.56 2.99
C VAL A 53 14.17 -1.02 3.46
N PHE A 54 13.53 -1.87 2.67
CA PHE A 54 12.19 -2.38 2.97
C PHE A 54 12.17 -3.60 3.89
N ALA A 55 13.33 -4.18 4.18
CA ALA A 55 13.43 -5.35 5.04
C ALA A 55 13.13 -5.01 6.51
N PRO A 56 12.65 -5.99 7.31
CA PRO A 56 12.40 -5.81 8.74
C PRO A 56 13.69 -5.52 9.51
N VAL A 57 13.57 -4.83 10.64
CA VAL A 57 14.71 -4.55 11.53
C VAL A 57 15.31 -5.84 12.10
N ASP A 58 14.48 -6.86 12.32
CA ASP A 58 14.90 -8.18 12.82
C ASP A 58 15.92 -8.88 11.91
N TYR A 59 15.87 -8.58 10.61
CA TYR A 59 16.79 -9.10 9.59
C TYR A 59 17.77 -8.03 9.10
N GLN A 60 18.18 -7.11 9.97
CA GLN A 60 19.11 -6.01 9.67
C GLN A 60 18.64 -5.05 8.57
N GLY A 61 17.33 -4.99 8.32
CA GLY A 61 16.72 -4.03 7.43
C GLY A 61 16.46 -2.68 8.10
N LEU A 62 16.11 -1.67 7.29
CA LEU A 62 15.77 -0.32 7.80
C LEU A 62 14.33 -0.22 8.32
N GLY A 63 13.51 -1.26 8.19
CA GLY A 63 12.16 -1.33 8.73
C GLY A 63 11.16 -0.39 8.03
N VAL A 64 11.44 0.05 6.81
CA VAL A 64 10.50 0.87 6.04
C VAL A 64 9.45 -0.04 5.41
N PRO A 65 8.15 0.14 5.68
CA PRO A 65 7.13 -0.71 5.08
C PRO A 65 7.07 -0.52 3.56
N HIS A 66 7.01 -1.62 2.80
CA HIS A 66 6.87 -1.55 1.35
C HIS A 66 5.47 -1.03 0.96
N PRO A 67 5.36 0.04 0.15
CA PRO A 67 4.08 0.68 -0.15
C PRO A 67 3.10 -0.21 -0.91
N PHE A 68 3.57 -1.05 -1.84
CA PHE A 68 2.69 -1.99 -2.56
C PHE A 68 2.02 -3.01 -1.61
N GLY A 69 2.77 -3.62 -0.69
CA GLY A 69 2.19 -4.55 0.27
C GLY A 69 1.19 -3.86 1.20
N LYS A 70 1.46 -2.60 1.54
CA LYS A 70 0.55 -1.78 2.34
C LYS A 70 -0.74 -1.40 1.61
N GLN A 71 -0.66 -1.17 0.30
CA GLN A 71 -1.83 -0.91 -0.53
C GLN A 71 -2.75 -2.13 -0.55
N VAL A 72 -2.21 -3.33 -0.77
CA VAL A 72 -2.98 -4.59 -0.75
C VAL A 72 -3.62 -4.80 0.62
N TYR A 73 -2.85 -4.62 1.69
CA TYR A 73 -3.39 -4.68 3.06
C TYR A 73 -4.57 -3.72 3.24
N LYS A 74 -4.46 -2.48 2.73
CA LYS A 74 -5.52 -1.48 2.86
C LYS A 74 -6.77 -1.86 2.05
N HIS A 75 -6.62 -2.40 0.85
CA HIS A 75 -7.76 -2.90 0.08
C HIS A 75 -8.48 -4.03 0.80
N LEU A 76 -7.74 -5.00 1.33
CA LEU A 76 -8.33 -6.11 2.11
C LEU A 76 -9.05 -5.61 3.36
N GLU A 77 -8.44 -4.68 4.10
CA GLU A 77 -9.06 -4.05 5.27
C GLU A 77 -10.38 -3.35 4.89
N MET A 78 -10.40 -2.61 3.76
CA MET A 78 -11.59 -1.93 3.28
C MET A 78 -12.70 -2.91 2.89
N ILE A 79 -12.37 -3.97 2.15
CA ILE A 79 -13.34 -5.01 1.75
C ILE A 79 -13.95 -5.65 2.99
N LEU A 80 -13.12 -6.15 3.91
CA LEU A 80 -13.59 -6.81 5.14
C LEU A 80 -14.46 -5.89 5.99
N ARG A 81 -14.06 -4.63 6.15
CA ARG A 81 -14.79 -3.65 6.97
C ARG A 81 -16.14 -3.30 6.36
N HIS A 82 -16.21 -3.04 5.06
CA HIS A 82 -17.41 -2.52 4.43
C HIS A 82 -18.43 -3.61 4.08
N MET A 83 -17.95 -4.79 3.70
CA MET A 83 -18.79 -5.93 3.31
C MET A 83 -19.42 -6.62 4.54
N SER A 84 -18.67 -6.73 5.65
CA SER A 84 -19.21 -7.27 6.92
C SER A 84 -20.09 -6.26 7.67
N GLY A 85 -19.79 -4.97 7.57
CA GLY A 85 -20.41 -3.92 8.37
C GLY A 85 -21.78 -3.40 7.89
N GLY A 86 -22.38 -3.99 6.85
CA GLY A 86 -23.69 -3.54 6.31
C GLY A 86 -23.69 -2.08 5.85
N THR A 87 -22.53 -1.54 5.44
CA THR A 87 -22.39 -0.12 5.08
C THR A 87 -22.94 0.14 3.68
N LYS A 88 -23.38 1.38 3.39
CA LYS A 88 -23.79 1.78 2.02
C LYS A 88 -22.69 1.53 0.99
N THR A 89 -21.42 1.75 1.35
CA THR A 89 -20.25 1.42 0.53
C THR A 89 -20.15 -0.07 0.24
N GLY A 90 -20.46 -0.92 1.22
CA GLY A 90 -20.54 -2.38 1.04
C GLY A 90 -21.58 -2.79 0.01
N ALA A 91 -22.77 -2.16 0.04
CA ALA A 91 -23.82 -2.40 -0.96
C ALA A 91 -23.37 -2.02 -2.38
N TYR A 92 -22.63 -0.91 -2.55
CA TYR A 92 -22.06 -0.56 -3.86
C TYR A 92 -20.97 -1.56 -4.30
N MET A 93 -20.15 -2.06 -3.37
CA MET A 93 -19.13 -3.07 -3.68
C MET A 93 -19.77 -4.39 -4.13
N ASP A 94 -20.84 -4.82 -3.45
CA ASP A 94 -21.60 -6.03 -3.79
C ASP A 94 -22.28 -5.90 -5.16
N ALA A 95 -22.94 -4.76 -5.43
CA ALA A 95 -23.54 -4.49 -6.73
C ALA A 95 -22.51 -4.52 -7.88
N ASN A 96 -21.32 -3.93 -7.68
CA ASN A 96 -20.23 -4.00 -8.66
C ASN A 96 -19.69 -5.42 -8.83
N LEU A 97 -19.61 -6.19 -7.74
CA LEU A 97 -19.16 -7.58 -7.80
C LEU A 97 -20.14 -8.44 -8.63
N GLN A 98 -21.45 -8.29 -8.39
CA GLN A 98 -22.50 -8.96 -9.16
C GLN A 98 -22.49 -8.56 -10.63
N ALA A 99 -22.29 -7.27 -10.93
CA ALA A 99 -22.13 -6.80 -12.30
C ALA A 99 -20.92 -7.43 -12.99
N HIS A 100 -19.78 -7.50 -12.29
CA HIS A 100 -18.57 -8.10 -12.84
C HIS A 100 -18.69 -9.62 -13.04
N GLN A 101 -19.41 -10.32 -12.15
CA GLN A 101 -19.75 -11.73 -12.32
C GLN A 101 -20.59 -11.96 -13.59
N LEU A 102 -21.58 -11.09 -13.83
CA LEU A 102 -22.40 -11.13 -15.04
C LEU A 102 -21.57 -10.91 -16.32
N GLU A 103 -20.65 -9.96 -16.31
CA GLU A 103 -19.73 -9.70 -17.44
C GLU A 103 -18.81 -10.89 -17.75
N THR A 104 -18.34 -11.57 -16.71
CA THR A 104 -17.43 -12.71 -16.84
C THR A 104 -18.16 -14.02 -17.17
N GLY A 105 -19.50 -14.03 -17.03
CA GLY A 105 -20.31 -15.23 -17.20
C GLY A 105 -20.14 -16.26 -16.07
N THR A 106 -19.61 -15.83 -14.92
CA THR A 106 -19.42 -16.70 -13.75
C THR A 106 -20.74 -16.82 -13.01
N VAL A 107 -21.18 -18.04 -12.72
CA VAL A 107 -22.38 -18.28 -11.89
C VAL A 107 -22.15 -17.69 -10.50
N GLY A 108 -23.09 -16.85 -10.06
CA GLY A 108 -23.12 -16.32 -8.70
C GLY A 108 -23.29 -17.45 -7.68
N ILE A 109 -22.44 -17.45 -6.67
CA ILE A 109 -22.55 -18.30 -5.47
C ILE A 109 -23.75 -17.92 -4.61
#